data_AF-A0A4S8KIK3-F1
#
_entry.id   AF-A0A4S8KIK3-F1
#
_cell.length_a   1.000
_cell.length_b   1.000
_cell.length_c   1.000
_cell.angle_alpha   90.00
_cell.angle_beta   90.00
_cell.angle_gamma   90.00
#
_symmetry.space_group_name_H-M   'P 1'
#
loop_
_entity.id
_entity.type
_entity.pdbx_description
1 polymer ?
#
loop_
_entity_poly.entity_id
_entity_poly.type
_entity_poly.pdbx_seq_one_letter_code
_entity_poly.pdbx_strand_id
1 'polypeptide(L)'
;ITSFLHDAEKDLDDYDTEIARLEMAISILKRKRAHLEGHITACRSLLSPIRRLPWEILTLVFLLLCGEPSTWQDFLRLKPPAFQLSRVCASWRGVALNTPTIW
;
A
#
# COMPACT_ATOMS: atom_id res chain seq x y z
N ILE A 1 -41.81 -12.38 41.18
CA ILE A 1 -40.57 -11.75 41.70
C ILE A 1 -39.35 -12.61 41.32
N THR A 2 -39.33 -13.91 41.64
CA THR A 2 -38.22 -14.81 41.28
C THR A 2 -38.02 -15.01 39.76
N SER A 3 -39.11 -15.18 38.98
CA SER A 3 -39.01 -15.29 37.50
C SER A 3 -38.42 -14.03 36.86
N PHE A 4 -38.87 -12.86 37.31
CA PHE A 4 -38.40 -11.58 36.78
C PHE A 4 -36.90 -11.34 37.08
N LEU A 5 -36.42 -11.75 38.26
CA LEU A 5 -35.01 -11.67 38.60
C LEU A 5 -34.17 -12.58 37.70
N HIS A 6 -34.63 -13.81 37.45
CA HIS A 6 -33.94 -14.74 36.56
C HIS A 6 -33.87 -14.23 35.12
N ASP A 7 -34.96 -13.67 34.61
CA ASP A 7 -34.99 -13.09 33.26
C ASP A 7 -34.01 -11.90 33.14
N ALA A 8 -33.97 -11.03 34.16
CA ALA A 8 -33.03 -9.90 34.19
C ALA A 8 -31.55 -10.33 34.32
N GLU A 9 -31.27 -11.40 35.09
CA GLU A 9 -29.92 -11.97 35.18
C GLU A 9 -29.45 -12.55 33.85
N LYS A 10 -30.37 -13.19 33.11
CA LYS A 10 -30.08 -13.71 31.78
C LYS A 10 -29.81 -12.60 30.78
N ASP A 11 -30.65 -11.56 30.76
CA ASP A 11 -30.45 -10.41 29.87
C ASP A 11 -29.09 -9.73 30.14
N LEU A 12 -28.66 -9.68 31.41
CA LEU A 12 -27.34 -9.15 31.78
C LEU A 12 -26.19 -10.00 31.21
N ASP A 13 -26.27 -11.32 31.32
CA ASP A 13 -25.27 -12.24 30.76
C ASP A 13 -25.19 -12.17 29.23
N ASP A 14 -26.35 -12.05 28.57
CA ASP A 14 -26.44 -11.86 27.12
C ASP A 14 -25.79 -10.52 26.70
N TYR A 15 -26.01 -9.44 27.46
CA TYR A 15 -25.36 -8.15 27.20
C TYR A 15 -23.85 -8.19 27.45
N ASP A 16 -23.38 -8.82 28.52
CA ASP A 16 -21.94 -8.95 28.81
C ASP A 16 -21.24 -9.76 27.71
N THR A 17 -21.89 -10.82 27.21
CA THR A 17 -21.39 -11.60 26.08
C THR A 17 -21.26 -10.76 24.81
N GLU A 18 -22.27 -9.94 24.50
CA GLU A 18 -22.25 -9.07 23.32
C GLU A 18 -21.22 -7.94 23.45
N ILE A 19 -21.06 -7.37 24.65
CA ILE A 19 -20.02 -6.39 24.95
C ILE A 19 -18.64 -7.00 24.68
N ALA A 20 -18.35 -8.19 25.25
CA ALA A 20 -17.08 -8.87 25.04
C ALA A 20 -16.81 -9.14 23.54
N ARG A 21 -17.84 -9.55 22.80
CA ARG A 21 -17.76 -9.78 21.35
C ARG A 21 -17.40 -8.51 20.59
N LEU A 22 -18.06 -7.40 20.91
CA LEU A 22 -17.84 -6.10 20.25
C LEU A 22 -16.46 -5.51 20.61
N GLU A 23 -16.02 -5.63 21.86
CA GLU A 23 -14.69 -5.22 22.29
C GLU A 23 -13.59 -5.98 21.55
N MET A 24 -13.75 -7.29 21.37
CA MET A 24 -12.85 -8.11 20.55
C MET A 24 -12.82 -7.61 19.10
N ALA A 25 -13.98 -7.34 18.50
CA ALA A 25 -14.05 -6.82 17.13
C ALA A 25 -13.35 -5.45 16.99
N ILE A 26 -13.55 -4.54 17.95
CA ILE A 26 -12.88 -3.24 18.01
C ILE A 26 -11.36 -3.43 18.12
N SER A 27 -10.89 -4.33 18.98
CA SER A 27 -9.47 -4.62 19.16
C SER A 27 -8.81 -5.12 17.87
N ILE A 28 -9.49 -6.04 17.15
CA ILE A 28 -9.04 -6.54 15.84
C ILE A 28 -8.95 -5.39 14.82
N LEU A 29 -9.97 -4.54 14.74
CA LEU A 29 -9.98 -3.41 13.81
C LEU A 29 -8.88 -2.38 14.14
N LYS A 30 -8.66 -2.07 15.42
CA LYS A 30 -7.56 -1.20 15.86
C LYS A 30 -6.20 -1.75 15.43
N ARG A 31 -5.97 -3.06 15.58
CA ARG A 31 -4.73 -3.71 15.13
C ARG A 31 -4.54 -3.61 13.62
N LYS A 32 -5.60 -3.91 12.85
CA LYS A 32 -5.57 -3.79 11.37
C LYS A 32 -5.29 -2.35 10.93
N ARG A 33 -5.93 -1.37 11.59
CA ARG A 33 -5.70 0.06 11.33
C ARG A 33 -4.26 0.46 11.58
N ALA A 34 -3.71 0.13 12.75
CA ALA A 34 -2.32 0.46 13.11
C ALA A 34 -1.31 -0.14 12.13
N HIS A 35 -1.52 -1.40 11.71
CA HIS A 35 -0.69 -2.05 10.72
C HIS A 35 -0.72 -1.31 9.36
N LEU A 36 -1.92 -0.96 8.89
CA LEU A 36 -2.08 -0.23 7.63
C LEU A 36 -1.49 1.19 7.70
N GLU A 37 -1.64 1.90 8.82
CA GLU A 37 -1.01 3.21 9.02
C GLU A 37 0.52 3.13 8.96
N GLY A 38 1.11 2.07 9.53
CA GLY A 38 2.54 1.79 9.40
C GLY A 38 2.96 1.63 7.94
N HIS A 39 2.22 0.83 7.17
CA HIS A 39 2.49 0.64 5.74
C HIS A 39 2.36 1.93 4.94
N ILE A 40 1.29 2.70 5.17
CA ILE A 40 1.08 4.00 4.50
C ILE A 40 2.23 4.95 4.82
N THR A 41 2.67 5.00 6.08
CA THR A 41 3.78 5.86 6.50
C THR A 41 5.08 5.46 5.81
N ALA A 42 5.40 4.16 5.77
CA ALA A 42 6.58 3.67 5.05
C ALA A 42 6.53 4.03 3.56
N CYS A 43 5.40 3.81 2.88
CA CYS A 43 5.22 4.19 1.48
C CYS A 43 5.38 5.70 1.26
N ARG A 44 4.80 6.55 2.13
CA ARG A 44 4.94 8.01 2.04
C ARG A 44 6.40 8.46 2.23
N SER A 45 7.10 7.86 3.19
CA SER A 45 8.52 8.12 3.42
C SER A 45 9.38 7.74 2.21
N LEU A 46 9.08 6.64 1.52
CA LEU A 46 9.78 6.25 0.28
C LEU A 46 9.47 7.18 -0.89
N LEU A 47 8.21 7.62 -1.02
CA LEU A 47 7.79 8.52 -2.09
C LEU A 47 8.35 9.94 -1.93
N SER A 48 8.69 10.36 -0.72
CA SER A 48 9.19 11.72 -0.45
C SER A 48 10.54 12.00 -1.17
N PRO A 49 11.60 11.18 -1.02
CA PRO A 49 12.82 11.30 -1.81
C PRO A 49 12.58 11.12 -3.30
N ILE A 50 11.76 10.15 -3.70
CA ILE A 50 11.45 9.83 -5.12
C ILE A 50 10.85 11.03 -5.86
N ARG A 51 10.00 11.82 -5.19
CA ARG A 51 9.38 13.03 -5.76
C ARG A 51 10.31 14.24 -5.76
N ARG A 52 11.41 14.20 -4.99
CA ARG A 52 12.39 15.29 -4.85
C ARG A 52 13.65 15.06 -5.68
N LEU A 53 13.78 13.90 -6.31
CA LEU A 53 14.88 13.59 -7.21
C LEU A 53 14.86 14.55 -8.41
N PRO A 54 16.01 15.19 -8.73
CA PRO A 54 16.15 15.97 -9.96
C PRO A 54 15.85 15.11 -11.19
N TRP A 55 15.35 15.76 -12.23
CA TRP A 55 14.97 15.09 -13.47
C TRP A 55 16.17 14.38 -14.13
N GLU A 56 17.38 14.93 -14.02
CA GLU A 56 18.61 14.35 -14.57
C GLU A 56 18.92 13.00 -13.94
N ILE A 57 18.83 12.91 -12.61
CA ILE A 57 19.10 11.65 -11.89
C ILE A 57 18.04 10.61 -12.23
N LEU A 58 16.78 11.03 -12.35
CA LEU A 58 15.69 10.15 -12.71
C LEU A 58 15.84 9.61 -14.15
N THR A 59 16.24 10.46 -15.09
CA THR A 59 16.56 10.07 -16.47
C THR A 59 17.72 9.06 -16.51
N LEU A 60 18.79 9.28 -15.73
CA LEU A 60 19.91 8.33 -15.64
C LEU A 60 19.47 6.96 -15.11
N VAL A 61 18.64 6.94 -14.08
CA VAL A 61 18.06 5.68 -13.56
C VAL A 61 17.23 4.98 -14.63
N PHE A 62 16.44 5.72 -15.41
CA PHE A 62 15.63 5.13 -16.48
C PHE A 62 16.51 4.56 -17.59
N LEU A 63 17.54 5.28 -18.04
CA LEU A 63 18.48 4.80 -19.04
C LEU A 63 19.21 3.53 -18.59
N LEU A 64 19.54 3.41 -17.30
CA LEU A 64 20.16 2.21 -16.73
C LEU A 64 19.19 1.02 -16.67
N LEU A 65 17.92 1.25 -16.33
CA LEU A 65 16.93 0.18 -16.15
C LEU A 65 16.21 -0.22 -17.44
N CYS A 66 16.19 0.66 -18.43
CA CYS A 66 15.50 0.49 -19.71
C CYS A 66 16.45 0.40 -20.89
N GLY A 67 17.77 0.47 -20.67
CA GLY A 67 18.77 0.30 -21.72
C GLY A 67 18.74 -1.10 -22.35
N GLU A 68 19.62 -1.32 -23.33
CA GLU A 68 19.71 -2.54 -24.15
C GLU A 68 19.46 -3.83 -23.34
N PRO A 69 18.57 -4.73 -23.81
CA PRO A 69 18.27 -5.99 -23.14
C PRO A 69 19.55 -6.80 -22.93
N SER A 70 20.02 -6.84 -21.68
CA SER A 70 21.25 -7.55 -21.32
C SER A 70 21.04 -9.05 -21.14
N THR A 71 19.78 -9.50 -20.99
CA THR A 71 19.44 -10.89 -20.74
C THR A 71 18.25 -11.39 -21.55
N TRP A 72 18.20 -12.70 -21.83
CA TRP A 72 17.05 -13.39 -22.44
C TRP A 72 15.72 -13.15 -21.70
N GLN A 73 15.77 -12.90 -20.39
CA GLN A 73 14.61 -12.63 -19.56
C GLN A 73 14.02 -11.24 -19.83
N ASP A 74 14.83 -10.28 -20.29
CA ASP A 74 14.36 -8.94 -20.66
C ASP A 74 13.55 -8.97 -21.96
N PHE A 75 13.90 -9.85 -22.90
CA PHE A 75 13.11 -10.08 -24.12
C PHE A 75 11.74 -10.71 -23.85
N LEU A 76 11.61 -11.49 -22.78
CA LEU A 76 10.35 -12.15 -22.40
C LEU A 76 9.39 -11.23 -21.63
N ARG A 77 9.81 -10.00 -21.30
CA ARG A 77 8.94 -9.07 -20.58
C ARG A 77 7.79 -8.62 -21.49
N LEU A 78 6.56 -8.90 -21.07
CA LEU A 78 5.36 -8.45 -21.79
C LEU A 78 5.25 -6.92 -21.93
N LYS A 79 5.96 -6.15 -21.09
CA LYS A 79 5.95 -4.69 -21.11
C LYS A 79 7.36 -4.14 -20.91
N PRO A 80 7.78 -3.11 -21.68
CA PRO A 80 9.04 -2.43 -21.46
C PRO A 80 9.17 -1.92 -20.02
N PRO A 81 10.36 -1.94 -19.40
CA PRO A 81 10.57 -1.39 -18.07
C PRO A 81 10.09 0.07 -17.95
N ALA A 82 10.24 0.86 -19.02
CA ALA A 82 9.75 2.23 -19.08
C ALA A 82 8.24 2.36 -18.84
N PHE A 83 7.45 1.39 -19.31
CA PHE A 83 6.01 1.36 -19.04
C PHE A 83 5.74 1.25 -17.54
N GLN A 84 6.48 0.40 -16.82
CA GLN A 84 6.30 0.25 -15.37
C GLN A 84 6.75 1.52 -14.61
N LEU A 85 7.87 2.11 -15.00
CA LEU A 85 8.39 3.33 -14.38
C LEU A 85 7.43 4.52 -14.57
N SER A 86 6.80 4.65 -15.75
CA SER A 86 5.82 5.71 -16.05
C SER A 86 4.56 5.70 -15.17
N ARG A 87 4.30 4.59 -14.45
CA ARG A 87 3.13 4.43 -13.57
C ARG A 87 3.36 4.90 -12.13
N VAL A 88 4.59 5.21 -11.75
CA VAL A 88 4.94 5.57 -10.36
C VAL A 88 4.33 6.91 -9.94
N CYS A 89 4.56 7.98 -10.70
CA CYS A 89 3.93 9.28 -10.47
C CYS A 89 3.93 10.16 -11.74
N ALA A 90 3.28 11.32 -11.68
CA ALA A 90 3.22 12.25 -12.81
C ALA A 90 4.61 12.74 -13.27
N SER A 91 5.53 12.99 -12.32
CA SER A 91 6.91 13.40 -12.65
C SER A 91 7.69 12.29 -13.38
N TRP A 92 7.59 11.05 -12.90
CA TRP A 92 8.22 9.89 -13.55
C TRP A 92 7.64 9.63 -14.94
N ARG A 93 6.34 9.82 -15.11
CA ARG A 93 5.70 9.77 -16.42
C ARG A 93 6.22 10.87 -17.34
N GLY A 94 6.40 12.08 -16.83
CA GLY A 94 7.01 13.18 -17.56
C GLY A 94 8.41 12.82 -18.06
N VAL A 95 9.27 12.27 -17.20
CA VAL A 95 10.62 11.82 -17.61
C VAL A 95 10.56 10.70 -18.66
N ALA A 96 9.69 9.70 -18.48
CA ALA A 96 9.56 8.61 -19.45
C ALA A 96 9.15 9.09 -20.83
N LEU A 97 8.18 10.02 -20.90
CA LEU A 97 7.69 10.56 -22.17
C LEU A 97 8.69 11.51 -22.83
N ASN A 98 9.51 12.21 -22.04
CA ASN A 98 10.56 13.10 -22.55
C ASN A 98 11.89 12.40 -22.84
N THR A 99 11.98 11.09 -22.61
CA THR A 99 13.20 10.30 -22.89
C THR A 99 12.88 9.17 -23.87
N PRO A 100 12.73 9.44 -25.18
CA PRO A 100 12.28 8.42 -26.15
C PRO A 100 13.14 7.15 -26.21
N THR A 101 14.41 7.24 -25.81
CA THR A 101 15.40 6.13 -25.89
C THR A 101 15.18 5.00 -24.88
N ILE A 102 14.21 5.11 -23.97
CA ILE A 102 13.95 4.08 -22.94
C ILE A 102 12.80 3.13 -23.30
N TRP A 103 12.10 3.39 -24.41
CA TRP A 103 10.96 2.60 -24.88
C TRP A 103 11.42 1.50 -25.82
#